data_AF-A0A199W256-F1
#
_entry.id   AF-A0A199W256-F1
#
_cell.length_a   1.000
_cell.length_b   1.000
_cell.length_c   1.000
_cell.angle_alpha   90.00
_cell.angle_beta   90.00
_cell.angle_gamma   90.00
#
_symmetry.space_group_name_H-M   'P 1'
#
loop_
_entity.id
_entity.type
_entity.pdbx_description
1 polymer ?
#
loop_
_entity_poly.entity_id
_entity_poly.type
_entity_poly.pdbx_seq_one_letter_code
_entity_poly.pdbx_strand_id
1 'polypeptide(L)'
;MISSTPHSPARPSGEFSTPLLLSTTRAKKKKLQSFVESSLFRTAMADAPRSTVLVTGAGGRTGQIAYRKLKERSDRFVARGLVRTEESKEKIGGGDDVYVADIRDADRITPAVQGIDALIILTSAVPKMKPDFDPSKGGRPEFYYEDGSYPEQVDWIGQKNQIDAAKNAGVKHIVLVGSMGGTNPNHPLNSLGNGNILVWKRKAEQYLADSGIPYTIIRPGGLLDKEGGVRELIVGKDDELLQTDTKTIPRADVAEVCVQALQFEEAKFKAFDLASKPEGVGTLTKDFKALFSQITTRF
;
A
#
# COMPACT_ATOMS: atom_id res chain seq x y z
N MET A 1 -18.08 -106.62 12.77
CA MET A 1 -19.33 -106.21 13.44
C MET A 1 -19.66 -104.81 12.93
N ILE A 2 -20.65 -104.72 12.04
CA ILE A 2 -21.97 -104.06 12.24
C ILE A 2 -21.83 -102.53 12.10
N SER A 3 -22.14 -101.97 10.92
CA SER A 3 -23.43 -101.31 10.55
C SER A 3 -23.63 -99.99 11.33
N SER A 4 -24.06 -98.85 10.79
CA SER A 4 -25.17 -98.61 9.86
C SER A 4 -25.26 -97.09 9.58
N THR A 5 -25.62 -96.72 8.35
CA THR A 5 -26.41 -95.50 8.04
C THR A 5 -27.88 -95.75 8.47
N PRO A 6 -28.77 -94.77 8.77
CA PRO A 6 -29.20 -93.73 7.80
C PRO A 6 -29.85 -92.44 8.38
N HIS A 7 -30.47 -91.67 7.47
CA HIS A 7 -31.63 -90.76 7.60
C HIS A 7 -31.43 -89.22 7.62
N SER A 8 -32.03 -88.60 6.59
CA SER A 8 -32.50 -87.20 6.48
C SER A 8 -33.95 -87.12 7.02
N PRO A 9 -34.53 -85.95 7.41
CA PRO A 9 -35.06 -84.98 6.43
C PRO A 9 -35.24 -83.48 6.86
N ALA A 10 -35.56 -82.64 5.84
CA ALA A 10 -36.43 -81.43 5.78
C ALA A 10 -36.00 -79.98 6.19
N ARG A 11 -35.85 -79.11 5.15
CA ARG A 11 -36.24 -77.68 4.83
C ARG A 11 -36.68 -76.66 5.93
N PRO A 12 -36.75 -75.30 5.71
CA PRO A 12 -36.68 -74.48 4.46
C PRO A 12 -35.89 -73.12 4.49
N SER A 13 -35.91 -72.42 3.33
CA SER A 13 -35.89 -70.95 3.07
C SER A 13 -34.62 -70.10 3.27
N GLY A 14 -34.31 -69.28 2.26
CA GLY A 14 -33.45 -68.09 2.38
C GLY A 14 -32.72 -67.71 1.08
N GLU A 15 -33.14 -66.62 0.45
CA GLU A 15 -32.62 -66.05 -0.79
C GLU A 15 -31.14 -65.64 -0.70
N PHE A 16 -30.34 -65.94 -1.71
CA PHE A 16 -29.04 -65.29 -1.94
C PHE A 16 -29.24 -64.10 -2.88
N SER A 17 -29.26 -62.89 -2.31
CA SER A 17 -29.17 -61.64 -3.06
C SER A 17 -27.70 -61.23 -3.21
N THR A 18 -27.30 -60.90 -4.44
CA THR A 18 -25.97 -60.38 -4.81
C THR A 18 -25.70 -59.01 -4.17
N PRO A 19 -24.47 -58.68 -3.74
CA PRO A 19 -24.15 -57.30 -3.40
C PRO A 19 -24.00 -56.48 -4.69
N LEU A 20 -24.92 -55.55 -4.88
CA LEU A 20 -24.90 -54.52 -5.91
C LEU A 20 -23.63 -53.66 -5.73
N LEU A 21 -22.76 -53.67 -6.75
CA LEU A 21 -21.62 -52.76 -6.87
C LEU A 21 -22.15 -51.31 -6.89
N LEU A 22 -21.90 -50.54 -5.83
CA LEU A 22 -22.31 -49.13 -5.77
C LEU A 22 -21.47 -48.30 -6.76
N SER A 23 -21.99 -48.11 -7.97
CA SER A 23 -21.51 -47.15 -8.95
C SER A 23 -21.52 -45.75 -8.33
N THR A 24 -20.35 -45.24 -7.96
CA THR A 24 -20.19 -43.84 -7.57
C THR A 24 -20.26 -42.97 -8.81
N THR A 25 -21.32 -42.16 -8.90
CA THR A 25 -21.61 -41.32 -10.06
C THR A 25 -20.52 -40.26 -10.28
N ARG A 26 -20.21 -39.99 -11.56
CA ARG A 26 -19.22 -39.01 -12.05
C ARG A 26 -19.37 -37.61 -11.42
N ALA A 27 -20.57 -37.25 -10.96
CA ALA A 27 -20.86 -35.99 -10.27
C ALA A 27 -20.25 -35.91 -8.86
N LYS A 28 -20.22 -37.02 -8.09
CA LYS A 28 -19.58 -37.04 -6.76
C LYS A 28 -18.06 -36.91 -6.85
N LYS A 29 -17.44 -37.54 -7.86
CA LYS A 29 -16.00 -37.36 -8.15
C LYS A 29 -15.67 -35.90 -8.48
N LYS A 30 -16.43 -35.24 -9.36
CA LYS A 30 -16.22 -33.81 -9.69
C LYS A 30 -16.38 -32.89 -8.48
N LYS A 31 -17.39 -33.12 -7.63
CA LYS A 31 -17.63 -32.30 -6.43
C LYS A 31 -16.57 -32.49 -5.36
N LEU A 32 -16.03 -33.71 -5.22
CA LEU A 32 -14.91 -34.00 -4.33
C LEU A 32 -13.60 -33.40 -4.87
N GLN A 33 -13.37 -33.47 -6.18
CA GLN A 33 -12.20 -32.88 -6.83
C GLN A 33 -12.19 -31.35 -6.71
N SER A 34 -13.33 -30.67 -6.93
CA SER A 34 -13.45 -29.23 -6.71
C SER A 34 -13.27 -28.82 -5.24
N PHE A 35 -13.69 -29.68 -4.31
CA PHE A 35 -13.54 -29.41 -2.88
C PHE A 35 -12.07 -29.59 -2.45
N VAL A 36 -11.40 -30.63 -2.94
CA VAL A 36 -9.98 -30.89 -2.71
C VAL A 36 -9.12 -29.80 -3.37
N GLU A 37 -9.42 -29.37 -4.59
CA GLU A 37 -8.76 -28.24 -5.25
C GLU A 37 -8.97 -26.93 -4.46
N SER A 38 -10.19 -26.59 -4.06
CA SER A 38 -10.43 -25.36 -3.27
C SER A 38 -9.79 -25.40 -1.87
N SER A 39 -9.69 -26.58 -1.26
CA SER A 39 -8.97 -26.79 0.00
C SER A 39 -7.47 -26.65 -0.20
N LEU A 40 -6.89 -27.29 -1.22
CA LEU A 40 -5.46 -27.16 -1.56
C LEU A 40 -5.08 -25.73 -1.94
N PHE A 41 -5.94 -24.98 -2.66
CA PHE A 41 -5.74 -23.56 -2.95
C PHE A 41 -5.77 -22.69 -1.68
N ARG A 42 -6.64 -22.99 -0.71
CA ARG A 42 -6.67 -22.30 0.58
C ARG A 42 -5.42 -22.60 1.42
N THR A 43 -4.95 -23.85 1.40
CA THR A 43 -3.73 -24.25 2.12
C THR A 43 -2.47 -23.65 1.48
N ALA A 44 -2.39 -23.56 0.15
CA ALA A 44 -1.24 -22.98 -0.55
C ALA A 44 -1.12 -21.46 -0.39
N MET A 45 -2.23 -20.73 -0.20
CA MET A 45 -2.18 -19.29 0.09
C MET A 45 -1.86 -18.96 1.55
N ALA A 46 -2.06 -19.90 2.47
CA ALA A 46 -1.73 -19.71 3.90
C ALA A 46 -0.21 -19.76 4.18
N ASP A 47 0.59 -20.24 3.23
CA ASP A 47 2.04 -20.49 3.39
C ASP A 47 2.95 -19.52 2.64
N ALA A 48 2.40 -18.55 1.90
CA ALA A 48 3.22 -17.50 1.30
C ALA A 48 3.71 -16.55 2.41
N PRO A 49 5.03 -16.26 2.50
CA PRO A 49 5.55 -15.37 3.53
C PRO A 49 4.93 -13.98 3.37
N ARG A 50 4.31 -13.49 4.45
CA ARG A 50 3.73 -12.14 4.49
C ARG A 50 4.83 -11.10 4.35
N SER A 51 4.60 -10.08 3.52
CA SER A 51 5.54 -8.99 3.34
C SER A 51 5.48 -8.03 4.53
N THR A 52 6.63 -7.78 5.17
CA THR A 52 6.74 -6.76 6.21
C THR A 52 6.89 -5.39 5.56
N VAL A 53 5.94 -4.48 5.84
CA VAL A 53 5.85 -3.17 5.18
C VAL A 53 5.93 -2.07 6.22
N LEU A 54 6.94 -1.20 6.11
CA LEU A 54 7.04 0.02 6.91
C LEU A 54 6.33 1.18 6.22
N VAL A 55 5.50 1.91 6.97
CA VAL A 55 4.95 3.21 6.56
C VAL A 55 5.61 4.31 7.39
N THR A 56 6.36 5.21 6.76
CA THR A 56 6.90 6.38 7.45
C THR A 56 5.97 7.58 7.30
N GLY A 57 5.89 8.41 8.34
CA GLY A 57 4.84 9.42 8.42
C GLY A 57 3.48 8.79 8.74
N ALA A 58 3.47 7.64 9.44
CA ALA A 58 2.28 6.85 9.73
C ALA A 58 1.22 7.59 10.57
N GLY A 59 1.59 8.65 11.31
CA GLY A 59 0.62 9.49 12.01
C GLY A 59 0.11 10.69 11.20
N GLY A 60 0.61 10.87 9.97
CA GLY A 60 0.09 11.87 9.05
C GLY A 60 -1.26 11.46 8.47
N ARG A 61 -1.99 12.44 7.90
CA ARG A 61 -3.36 12.24 7.39
C ARG A 61 -3.50 11.08 6.40
N THR A 62 -2.58 10.98 5.43
CA THR A 62 -2.55 9.86 4.45
C THR A 62 -1.84 8.63 5.03
N GLY A 63 -0.75 8.84 5.78
CA GLY A 63 0.05 7.77 6.40
C GLY A 63 -0.77 6.85 7.30
N GLN A 64 -1.63 7.40 8.15
CA GLN A 64 -2.47 6.60 9.05
C GLN A 64 -3.47 5.73 8.29
N ILE A 65 -3.92 6.17 7.11
CA ILE A 65 -4.84 5.41 6.27
C ILE A 65 -4.09 4.25 5.62
N ALA A 66 -2.89 4.50 5.08
CA ALA A 66 -2.05 3.45 4.50
C ALA A 66 -1.66 2.40 5.55
N TYR A 67 -1.23 2.83 6.74
CA TYR A 67 -0.94 1.96 7.86
C TYR A 67 -2.14 1.08 8.25
N ARG A 68 -3.33 1.69 8.41
CA ARG A 68 -4.57 0.94 8.70
C ARG A 68 -4.92 -0.08 7.62
N LYS A 69 -4.83 0.30 6.34
CA LYS A 69 -5.11 -0.61 5.21
C LYS A 69 -4.17 -1.82 5.20
N LEU A 70 -2.90 -1.66 5.61
CA LEU A 70 -1.98 -2.79 5.77
C LEU A 70 -2.40 -3.70 6.93
N LYS A 71 -2.81 -3.14 8.08
CA LYS A 71 -3.33 -3.91 9.23
C LYS A 71 -4.59 -4.68 8.89
N GLU A 72 -5.49 -4.08 8.11
CA GLU A 72 -6.73 -4.71 7.61
C GLU A 72 -6.45 -5.89 6.66
N ARG A 73 -5.27 -5.93 6.02
CA ARG A 73 -4.81 -6.98 5.08
C ARG A 73 -3.71 -7.84 5.71
N SER A 74 -3.92 -8.24 6.96
CA SER A 74 -2.96 -8.99 7.78
C SER A 74 -2.67 -10.42 7.29
N ASP A 75 -3.49 -10.92 6.36
CA ASP A 75 -3.27 -12.15 5.59
C ASP A 75 -2.13 -11.99 4.57
N ARG A 76 -1.82 -10.76 4.13
CA ARG A 76 -0.79 -10.44 3.13
C ARG A 76 0.40 -9.68 3.70
N PHE A 77 0.15 -8.81 4.66
CA PHE A 77 1.15 -7.86 5.15
C PHE A 77 1.36 -7.97 6.66
N VAL A 78 2.60 -7.73 7.08
CA VAL A 78 2.94 -7.35 8.46
C VAL A 78 3.20 -5.85 8.46
N ALA A 79 2.25 -5.07 8.96
CA ALA A 79 2.37 -3.63 8.99
C ALA A 79 3.35 -3.16 10.07
N ARG A 80 4.14 -2.14 9.75
CA ARG A 80 4.99 -1.41 10.69
C ARG A 80 4.81 0.09 10.44
N GLY A 81 4.79 0.90 11.49
CA GLY A 81 4.68 2.35 11.41
C GLY A 81 5.93 3.05 11.92
N LEU A 82 6.29 4.17 11.30
CA LEU A 82 7.23 5.15 11.86
C LEU A 82 6.54 6.50 11.99
N VAL A 83 6.55 7.04 13.21
CA VAL A 83 6.05 8.37 13.54
C VAL A 83 7.16 9.21 14.19
N ARG A 84 6.94 10.52 14.30
CA ARG A 84 7.94 11.44 14.87
C ARG A 84 7.85 11.61 16.39
N THR A 85 6.69 11.38 16.99
CA THR A 85 6.45 11.61 18.42
C THR A 85 5.62 10.50 19.05
N GLU A 86 5.76 10.30 20.36
CA GLU A 86 4.92 9.36 21.13
C GLU A 86 3.43 9.71 21.01
N GLU A 87 3.07 11.00 21.05
CA GLU A 87 1.68 11.45 20.83
C GLU A 87 1.14 10.96 19.48
N SER A 88 1.97 10.98 18.43
CA SER A 88 1.58 10.50 17.11
C SER A 88 1.47 8.98 17.06
N LYS A 89 2.19 8.25 17.91
CA LYS A 89 2.11 6.79 18.04
C LYS A 89 0.80 6.39 18.72
N GLU A 90 0.46 7.06 19.81
CA GLU A 90 -0.81 6.84 20.52
C GLU A 90 -2.03 7.12 19.62
N LYS A 91 -1.98 8.17 18.79
CA LYS A 91 -3.05 8.50 17.83
C LYS A 91 -3.37 7.38 16.83
N ILE A 92 -2.41 6.49 16.53
CA ILE A 92 -2.61 5.37 15.61
C ILE A 92 -2.68 4.01 16.32
N GLY A 93 -2.86 4.01 17.65
CA GLY A 93 -3.15 2.84 18.47
C GLY A 93 -2.04 2.35 19.39
N GLY A 94 -0.88 3.01 19.44
CA GLY A 94 0.16 2.72 20.45
C GLY A 94 0.90 1.38 20.29
N GLY A 95 0.70 0.65 19.19
CA GLY A 95 1.23 -0.71 19.03
C GLY A 95 2.75 -0.82 19.00
N ASP A 96 3.27 -1.99 19.37
CA ASP A 96 4.72 -2.33 19.33
C ASP A 96 5.28 -2.33 17.90
N ASP A 97 4.42 -2.43 16.89
CA ASP A 97 4.74 -2.26 15.48
C ASP A 97 4.90 -0.79 15.06
N VAL A 98 4.74 0.17 15.99
CA VAL A 98 4.93 1.60 15.75
C VAL A 98 6.20 2.10 16.46
N TYR A 99 7.13 2.58 15.64
CA TYR A 99 8.41 3.14 16.04
C TYR A 99 8.33 4.67 16.10
N VAL A 100 9.11 5.27 17.00
CA VAL A 100 9.23 6.72 17.14
C VAL A 100 10.66 7.13 16.82
N ALA A 101 10.85 7.86 15.72
CA ALA A 101 12.13 8.45 15.37
C ALA A 101 11.95 9.64 14.42
N ASP A 102 12.96 10.51 14.37
CA ASP A 102 13.04 11.59 13.40
C ASP A 102 13.83 11.14 12.17
N ILE A 103 13.27 11.31 10.98
CA ILE A 103 13.92 10.90 9.72
C ILE A 103 15.18 11.69 9.39
N ARG A 104 15.38 12.84 10.04
CA ARG A 104 16.60 13.66 9.90
C ARG A 104 17.79 13.05 10.64
N ASP A 105 17.53 12.14 11.58
CA ASP A 105 18.55 11.37 12.30
C ASP A 105 18.62 9.95 11.69
N ALA A 106 19.61 9.74 10.82
CA ALA A 106 19.75 8.50 10.05
C ALA A 106 19.96 7.27 10.92
N ASP A 107 20.61 7.40 12.08
CA ASP A 107 20.89 6.25 12.94
C ASP A 107 19.63 5.79 13.65
N ARG A 108 18.75 6.74 14.02
CA ARG A 108 17.51 6.46 14.77
C ARG A 108 16.42 5.80 13.96
N ILE A 109 16.45 5.88 12.63
CA ILE A 109 15.47 5.19 11.77
C ILE A 109 15.78 3.71 11.56
N THR A 110 17.03 3.28 11.76
CA THR A 110 17.50 1.92 11.47
C THR A 110 16.66 0.82 12.15
N PRO A 111 16.29 0.92 13.44
CA PRO A 111 15.46 -0.11 14.09
C PRO A 111 14.11 -0.31 13.42
N ALA A 112 13.50 0.75 12.87
CA ALA A 112 12.22 0.66 12.18
C ALA A 112 12.36 -0.03 10.81
N VAL A 113 13.51 0.13 10.13
CA VAL A 113 13.75 -0.37 8.76
C VAL A 113 14.29 -1.80 8.74
N GLN A 114 14.90 -2.26 9.83
CA GLN A 114 15.53 -3.59 9.86
C GLN A 114 14.51 -4.72 9.65
N GLY A 115 14.78 -5.59 8.66
CA GLY A 115 13.96 -6.76 8.36
C GLY A 115 12.65 -6.49 7.60
N ILE A 116 12.46 -5.28 7.06
CA ILE A 116 11.29 -4.99 6.21
C ILE A 116 11.53 -5.44 4.77
N ASP A 117 10.47 -5.82 4.06
CA ASP A 117 10.52 -6.17 2.64
C ASP A 117 10.22 -4.98 1.74
N ALA A 118 9.36 -4.06 2.21
CA ALA A 118 8.95 -2.87 1.48
C ALA A 118 8.78 -1.65 2.40
N LEU A 119 8.91 -0.47 1.80
CA LEU A 119 8.79 0.83 2.47
C LEU A 119 7.80 1.73 1.72
N ILE A 120 6.85 2.33 2.43
CA ILE A 120 5.98 3.41 1.95
C ILE A 120 6.41 4.72 2.64
N ILE A 121 6.93 5.66 1.87
CA ILE A 121 7.34 6.99 2.35
C ILE A 121 6.18 7.98 2.19
N LEU A 122 5.58 8.36 3.33
CA LEU A 122 4.51 9.35 3.45
C LEU A 122 4.91 10.53 4.37
N THR A 123 6.22 10.77 4.51
CA THR A 123 6.79 11.90 5.24
C THR A 123 6.85 13.16 4.37
N SER A 124 6.69 14.33 4.98
CA SER A 124 6.78 15.62 4.29
C SER A 124 7.10 16.73 5.28
N ALA A 125 7.81 17.77 4.84
CA ALA A 125 7.84 19.03 5.59
C ALA A 125 6.42 19.59 5.66
N VAL A 126 6.07 20.19 6.80
CA VAL A 126 4.76 20.81 7.03
C VAL A 126 4.99 22.27 7.42
N PRO A 127 4.62 23.23 6.57
CA PRO A 127 4.72 24.63 6.92
C PRO A 127 3.69 24.98 8.00
N LYS A 128 4.05 25.90 8.88
CA LYS A 128 3.17 26.49 9.89
C LYS A 128 2.75 27.87 9.43
N MET A 129 1.50 28.24 9.69
CA MET A 129 1.04 29.62 9.51
C MET A 129 1.76 30.49 10.54
N LYS A 130 2.23 31.67 10.14
CA LYS A 130 2.82 32.60 11.12
C LYS A 130 1.74 33.06 12.11
N PRO A 131 2.07 33.14 13.41
CA PRO A 131 1.09 33.39 14.47
C PRO A 131 0.52 34.82 14.46
N ASP A 132 1.17 35.74 13.75
CA ASP A 132 0.81 37.16 13.63
C ASP A 132 -0.17 37.46 12.50
N PHE A 133 -0.65 36.44 11.77
CA PHE A 133 -1.66 36.64 10.74
C PHE A 133 -3.01 37.03 11.32
N ASP A 134 -3.41 38.28 11.08
CA ASP A 134 -4.72 38.83 11.42
C ASP A 134 -5.58 38.96 10.16
N PRO A 135 -6.57 38.07 9.94
CA PRO A 135 -7.40 38.11 8.74
C PRO A 135 -8.25 39.38 8.62
N SER A 136 -8.47 40.12 9.73
CA SER A 136 -9.23 41.37 9.72
C SER A 136 -8.48 42.55 9.08
N LYS A 137 -7.14 42.46 9.01
CA LYS A 137 -6.28 43.50 8.42
C LYS A 137 -6.09 43.37 6.90
N GLY A 138 -6.72 42.37 6.29
CA GLY A 138 -6.52 42.02 4.88
C GLY A 138 -5.15 41.40 4.62
N GLY A 139 -5.00 40.77 3.45
CA GLY A 139 -3.77 40.08 3.05
C GLY A 139 -3.91 38.56 3.01
N ARG A 140 -2.82 37.88 2.61
CA ARG A 140 -2.76 36.41 2.56
C ARG A 140 -1.98 35.89 3.77
N PRO A 141 -2.36 34.73 4.32
CA PRO A 141 -1.59 34.11 5.39
C PRO A 141 -0.17 33.83 4.91
N GLU A 142 0.80 34.24 5.72
CA GLU A 142 2.19 33.86 5.55
C GLU A 142 2.47 32.56 6.29
N PHE A 143 3.39 31.77 5.73
CA PHE A 143 3.80 30.50 6.28
C PHE A 143 5.30 30.48 6.48
N TYR A 144 5.78 29.60 7.36
CA TYR A 144 7.19 29.35 7.61
C TYR A 144 7.43 27.87 7.94
N TYR A 145 8.68 27.45 7.88
CA TYR A 145 9.12 26.18 8.44
C TYR A 145 9.97 26.47 9.68
N GLU A 146 9.82 25.65 10.71
CA GLU A 146 10.72 25.70 11.87
C GLU A 146 12.15 25.37 11.43
N ASP A 147 13.14 25.92 12.13
CA ASP A 147 14.54 25.65 11.85
C ASP A 147 14.84 24.15 11.84
N GLY A 148 15.59 23.72 10.82
CA GLY A 148 15.86 22.31 10.56
C GLY A 148 14.67 21.49 10.06
N SER A 149 13.48 22.08 9.89
CA SER A 149 12.26 21.41 9.40
C SER A 149 11.84 21.88 8.00
N TYR A 150 12.73 22.59 7.29
CA TYR A 150 12.52 22.99 5.90
C TYR A 150 12.50 21.76 4.97
N PRO A 151 11.91 21.88 3.77
CA PRO A 151 11.86 20.78 2.82
C PRO A 151 13.23 20.20 2.43
N GLU A 152 14.30 20.98 2.44
CA GLU A 152 15.65 20.43 2.21
C GLU A 152 16.01 19.36 3.25
N GLN A 153 15.80 19.63 4.54
CA GLN A 153 16.14 18.70 5.61
C GLN A 153 15.15 17.54 5.70
N VAL A 154 13.86 17.79 5.45
CA VAL A 154 12.81 16.78 5.65
C VAL A 154 12.53 16.00 4.37
N ASP A 155 12.19 16.69 3.28
CA ASP A 155 11.79 16.07 2.02
C ASP A 155 12.98 15.59 1.18
N TRP A 156 14.14 16.26 1.27
CA TRP A 156 15.36 15.77 0.62
C TRP A 156 16.20 14.88 1.55
N ILE A 157 16.87 15.44 2.56
CA ILE A 157 17.80 14.70 3.42
C ILE A 157 17.08 13.59 4.20
N GLY A 158 15.93 13.88 4.81
CA GLY A 158 15.16 12.90 5.56
C GLY A 158 14.65 11.73 4.71
N GLN A 159 14.25 11.97 3.46
CA GLN A 159 13.87 10.89 2.55
C GLN A 159 15.10 10.13 2.03
N LYS A 160 16.22 10.81 1.76
CA LYS A 160 17.50 10.17 1.44
C LYS A 160 17.91 9.20 2.54
N ASN A 161 17.84 9.60 3.81
CA ASN A 161 18.16 8.73 4.95
C ASN A 161 17.31 7.46 4.95
N GLN A 162 16.01 7.58 4.71
CA GLN A 162 15.10 6.43 4.62
C GLN A 162 15.45 5.49 3.46
N ILE A 163 15.76 6.05 2.29
CA ILE A 163 16.15 5.29 1.09
C ILE A 163 17.47 4.54 1.34
N ASP A 164 18.45 5.20 1.95
CA ASP A 164 19.75 4.60 2.28
C ASP A 164 19.61 3.47 3.31
N ALA A 165 18.83 3.70 4.37
CA ALA A 165 18.53 2.68 5.37
C ALA A 165 17.82 1.47 4.73
N ALA A 166 16.84 1.72 3.84
CA ALA A 166 16.14 0.67 3.11
C ALA A 166 17.08 -0.12 2.20
N LYS A 167 17.98 0.57 1.49
CA LYS A 167 19.01 -0.07 0.65
C LYS A 167 19.88 -1.01 1.47
N ASN A 168 20.39 -0.53 2.61
CA ASN A 168 21.26 -1.28 3.50
C ASN A 168 20.54 -2.48 4.14
N ALA A 169 19.24 -2.36 4.39
CA ALA A 169 18.41 -3.46 4.88
C ALA A 169 17.99 -4.46 3.78
N GLY A 170 18.32 -4.19 2.51
CA GLY A 170 18.00 -5.07 1.39
C GLY A 170 16.53 -5.05 0.97
N VAL A 171 15.82 -3.94 1.23
CA VAL A 171 14.41 -3.71 0.85
C VAL A 171 14.18 -3.95 -0.64
N LYS A 172 13.06 -4.58 -0.98
CA LYS A 172 12.74 -5.03 -2.35
C LYS A 172 11.86 -4.05 -3.11
N HIS A 173 11.16 -3.14 -2.43
CA HIS A 173 10.31 -2.13 -3.06
C HIS A 173 10.13 -0.90 -2.18
N ILE A 174 10.33 0.30 -2.75
CA ILE A 174 10.00 1.57 -2.10
C ILE A 174 8.88 2.29 -2.86
N VAL A 175 7.80 2.64 -2.17
CA VAL A 175 6.75 3.53 -2.68
C VAL A 175 6.95 4.91 -2.05
N LEU A 176 7.06 5.95 -2.87
CA LEU A 176 7.26 7.32 -2.41
C LEU A 176 6.11 8.22 -2.90
N VAL A 177 5.46 8.91 -1.97
CA VAL A 177 4.41 9.89 -2.30
C VAL A 177 5.00 11.29 -2.36
N GLY A 178 5.01 11.86 -3.56
CA GLY A 178 5.43 13.22 -3.87
C GLY A 178 4.26 14.19 -4.02
N SER A 179 4.30 15.00 -5.08
CA SER A 179 3.24 15.93 -5.48
C SER A 179 3.38 16.26 -6.96
N MET A 180 2.25 16.48 -7.65
CA MET A 180 2.28 17.21 -8.92
C MET A 180 2.83 18.64 -8.72
N GLY A 181 3.27 19.25 -9.82
CA GLY A 181 3.89 20.57 -9.93
C GLY A 181 5.42 20.53 -10.05
N GLY A 182 6.02 19.34 -9.99
CA GLY A 182 7.47 19.16 -9.99
C GLY A 182 8.16 19.49 -11.31
N THR A 183 7.43 19.61 -12.42
CA THR A 183 7.99 20.03 -13.71
C THR A 183 8.22 21.54 -13.81
N ASN A 184 7.60 22.32 -12.92
CA ASN A 184 7.69 23.78 -12.91
C ASN A 184 8.45 24.28 -11.66
N PRO A 185 9.72 24.71 -11.77
CA PRO A 185 10.47 25.23 -10.62
C PRO A 185 9.84 26.52 -10.04
N ASN A 186 9.07 27.26 -10.82
CA ASN A 186 8.37 28.47 -10.40
C ASN A 186 6.93 28.19 -9.89
N HIS A 187 6.59 26.92 -9.61
CA HIS A 187 5.26 26.57 -9.10
C HIS A 187 4.96 27.28 -7.76
N PRO A 188 3.75 27.83 -7.54
CA PRO A 188 3.44 28.63 -6.35
C PRO A 188 3.71 27.94 -4.99
N LEU A 189 3.62 26.61 -4.93
CA LEU A 189 3.94 25.85 -3.72
C LEU A 189 5.41 25.99 -3.28
N ASN A 190 6.34 26.30 -4.19
CA ASN A 190 7.74 26.51 -3.84
C ASN A 190 7.95 27.81 -3.03
N SER A 191 7.08 28.79 -3.20
CA SER A 191 7.11 30.05 -2.44
C SER A 191 6.53 29.92 -1.02
N LEU A 192 5.80 28.83 -0.72
CA LEU A 192 5.21 28.61 0.59
C LEU A 192 6.32 28.46 1.63
N GLY A 193 6.39 29.40 2.58
CA GLY A 193 7.45 29.43 3.59
C GLY A 193 8.87 29.51 3.04
N ASN A 194 9.05 29.99 1.81
CA ASN A 194 10.33 30.02 1.09
C ASN A 194 11.02 28.64 1.05
N GLY A 195 10.23 27.56 0.97
CA GLY A 195 10.72 26.20 1.20
C GLY A 195 11.19 25.46 -0.05
N ASN A 196 10.80 25.86 -1.26
CA ASN A 196 11.08 25.12 -2.50
C ASN A 196 10.67 23.63 -2.43
N ILE A 197 9.56 23.33 -1.78
CA ILE A 197 9.18 21.96 -1.40
C ILE A 197 9.10 20.99 -2.59
N LEU A 198 8.59 21.41 -3.74
CA LEU A 198 8.45 20.53 -4.90
C LEU A 198 9.82 20.22 -5.52
N VAL A 199 10.76 21.17 -5.47
CA VAL A 199 12.14 20.95 -5.95
C VAL A 199 12.83 19.91 -5.07
N TRP A 200 12.72 20.03 -3.74
CA TRP A 200 13.35 19.09 -2.81
C TRP A 200 12.71 17.70 -2.85
N LYS A 201 11.38 17.61 -2.96
CA LYS A 201 10.70 16.33 -3.21
C LYS A 201 11.16 15.68 -4.51
N ARG A 202 11.22 16.43 -5.62
CA ARG A 202 11.69 15.90 -6.91
C ARG A 202 13.15 15.44 -6.85
N LYS A 203 13.99 16.10 -6.05
CA LYS A 203 15.37 15.66 -5.80
C LYS A 203 15.40 14.30 -5.08
N ALA A 204 14.55 14.07 -4.08
CA ALA A 204 14.42 12.78 -3.40
C ALA A 204 13.85 11.69 -4.31
N GLU A 205 12.85 12.03 -5.13
CA GLU A 205 12.31 11.13 -6.15
C GLU A 205 13.41 10.69 -7.15
N GLN A 206 14.23 11.63 -7.65
CA GLN A 206 15.32 11.30 -8.57
C GLN A 206 16.35 10.40 -7.89
N TYR A 207 16.72 10.69 -6.64
CA TYR A 207 17.63 9.84 -5.87
C TYR A 207 17.09 8.43 -5.65
N LEU A 208 15.78 8.29 -5.40
CA LEU A 208 15.12 6.99 -5.34
C LEU A 208 15.21 6.27 -6.69
N ALA A 209 14.94 6.96 -7.79
CA ALA A 209 15.03 6.39 -9.13
C ALA A 209 16.45 5.90 -9.48
N ASP A 210 17.47 6.64 -9.03
CA ASP A 210 18.89 6.33 -9.23
C ASP A 210 19.42 5.27 -8.24
N SER A 211 18.66 4.92 -7.20
CA SER A 211 19.12 4.05 -6.10
C SER A 211 19.38 2.60 -6.53
N GLY A 212 18.75 2.16 -7.62
CA GLY A 212 18.73 0.76 -8.08
C GLY A 212 17.69 -0.12 -7.37
N ILE A 213 16.97 0.40 -6.37
CA ILE A 213 15.89 -0.32 -5.68
C ILE A 213 14.62 -0.21 -6.52
N PRO A 214 13.84 -1.29 -6.72
CA PRO A 214 12.53 -1.16 -7.36
C PRO A 214 11.66 -0.14 -6.63
N TYR A 215 11.07 0.79 -7.39
CA TYR A 215 10.33 1.92 -6.81
C TYR A 215 8.99 2.18 -7.48
N THR A 216 8.12 2.88 -6.76
CA THR A 216 6.92 3.52 -7.32
C THR A 216 6.83 4.94 -6.79
N ILE A 217 6.93 5.94 -7.66
CA ILE A 217 6.78 7.35 -7.32
C ILE A 217 5.35 7.78 -7.70
N ILE A 218 4.59 8.23 -6.71
CA ILE A 218 3.20 8.67 -6.87
C ILE A 218 3.14 10.17 -6.61
N ARG A 219 2.80 10.96 -7.62
CA ARG A 219 2.68 12.42 -7.53
C ARG A 219 1.20 12.80 -7.50
N PRO A 220 0.54 12.81 -6.33
CA PRO A 220 -0.86 13.16 -6.25
C PRO A 220 -1.10 14.63 -6.61
N GLY A 221 -2.30 14.91 -7.09
CA GLY A 221 -2.84 16.26 -7.14
C GLY A 221 -3.25 16.80 -5.77
N GLY A 222 -4.06 17.85 -5.76
CA GLY A 222 -4.59 18.45 -4.54
C GLY A 222 -5.31 17.41 -3.67
N LEU A 223 -4.84 17.21 -2.45
CA LEU A 223 -5.34 16.17 -1.55
C LEU A 223 -6.67 16.58 -0.90
N LEU A 224 -7.66 15.69 -0.98
CA LEU A 224 -8.99 15.87 -0.41
C LEU A 224 -9.21 14.97 0.82
N ASP A 225 -9.92 15.49 1.82
CA ASP A 225 -10.48 14.69 2.93
C ASP A 225 -11.89 14.24 2.54
N LYS A 226 -11.96 13.27 1.63
CA LYS A 226 -13.18 12.67 1.09
C LYS A 226 -13.07 11.14 1.15
N GLU A 227 -14.21 10.46 0.98
CA GLU A 227 -14.26 9.01 0.87
C GLU A 227 -13.43 8.52 -0.33
N GLY A 228 -12.72 7.41 -0.15
CA GLY A 228 -11.94 6.75 -1.20
C GLY A 228 -12.59 5.43 -1.61
N GLY A 229 -12.15 4.87 -2.74
CA GLY A 229 -12.74 3.67 -3.31
C GLY A 229 -14.11 3.91 -3.96
N VAL A 230 -14.44 5.18 -4.25
CA VAL A 230 -15.72 5.61 -4.86
C VAL A 230 -15.53 6.46 -6.12
N ARG A 231 -14.31 6.46 -6.69
CA ARG A 231 -13.94 7.32 -7.83
C ARG A 231 -13.19 6.55 -8.91
N GLU A 232 -13.26 7.06 -10.13
CA GLU A 232 -12.30 6.72 -11.17
C GLU A 232 -10.97 7.44 -10.88
N LEU A 233 -9.91 6.66 -10.73
CA LEU A 233 -8.55 7.16 -10.60
C LEU A 233 -7.95 7.37 -11.98
N ILE A 234 -7.33 8.54 -12.17
CA ILE A 234 -6.63 8.90 -13.39
C ILE A 234 -5.13 8.97 -13.08
N VAL A 235 -4.33 8.35 -13.93
CA VAL A 235 -2.88 8.53 -13.93
C VAL A 235 -2.48 9.48 -15.05
N GLY A 236 -1.43 10.25 -14.83
CA GLY A 236 -0.87 11.13 -15.85
C GLY A 236 0.64 11.19 -15.78
N LYS A 237 1.21 12.02 -16.65
CA LYS A 237 2.64 12.25 -16.76
C LYS A 237 2.93 13.76 -16.84
N ASP A 238 4.07 14.16 -16.27
CA ASP A 238 4.67 15.48 -16.42
C ASP A 238 3.68 16.65 -16.22
N ASP A 239 2.89 16.57 -15.16
CA ASP A 239 1.92 17.58 -14.74
C ASP A 239 0.80 17.87 -15.76
N GLU A 240 0.57 16.98 -16.74
CA GLU A 240 -0.48 17.16 -17.75
C GLU A 240 -1.87 17.28 -17.11
N LEU A 241 -2.10 16.59 -15.99
CA LEU A 241 -3.36 16.65 -15.25
C LEU A 241 -3.61 18.04 -14.63
N LEU A 242 -2.58 18.84 -14.35
CA LEU A 242 -2.74 20.21 -13.83
C LEU A 242 -3.41 21.15 -14.86
N GLN A 243 -3.33 20.80 -16.15
CA GLN A 243 -4.00 21.52 -17.24
C GLN A 243 -5.50 21.17 -17.36
N THR A 244 -5.97 20.24 -16.54
CA THR A 244 -7.37 19.78 -16.53
C THR A 244 -8.09 20.24 -15.27
N ASP A 245 -9.41 19.97 -15.22
CA ASP A 245 -10.20 20.09 -13.99
C ASP A 245 -10.06 18.87 -13.06
N THR A 246 -9.41 17.79 -13.53
CA THR A 246 -9.21 16.56 -12.78
C THR A 246 -7.80 16.52 -12.19
N LYS A 247 -7.56 17.39 -11.20
CA LYS A 247 -6.24 17.61 -10.57
C LYS A 247 -6.23 17.44 -9.04
N THR A 248 -7.22 16.74 -8.51
CA THR A 248 -7.37 16.48 -7.07
C THR A 248 -7.69 15.02 -6.81
N ILE A 249 -7.38 14.54 -5.61
CA ILE A 249 -7.61 13.15 -5.22
C ILE A 249 -7.83 12.99 -3.70
N PRO A 250 -8.76 12.13 -3.25
CA PRO A 250 -8.87 11.78 -1.84
C PRO A 250 -7.60 11.14 -1.26
N ARG A 251 -7.24 11.50 -0.03
CA ARG A 251 -6.12 10.87 0.69
C ARG A 251 -6.29 9.36 0.82
N ALA A 252 -7.53 8.91 0.96
CA ALA A 252 -7.86 7.49 1.03
C ALA A 252 -7.52 6.72 -0.26
N ASP A 253 -7.68 7.36 -1.43
CA ASP A 253 -7.31 6.77 -2.72
C ASP A 253 -5.80 6.76 -2.93
N VAL A 254 -5.09 7.81 -2.51
CA VAL A 254 -3.61 7.81 -2.51
C VAL A 254 -3.07 6.67 -1.65
N ALA A 255 -3.62 6.50 -0.44
CA ALA A 255 -3.25 5.40 0.45
C ALA A 255 -3.56 4.03 -0.17
N GLU A 256 -4.69 3.89 -0.87
CA GLU A 256 -5.03 2.66 -1.59
C GLU A 256 -4.02 2.35 -2.70
N VAL A 257 -3.69 3.33 -3.55
CA VAL A 257 -2.71 3.14 -4.63
C VAL A 257 -1.34 2.76 -4.07
N CYS A 258 -0.92 3.31 -2.92
CA CYS A 258 0.33 2.91 -2.26
C CYS A 258 0.34 1.43 -1.89
N VAL A 259 -0.74 0.93 -1.27
CA VAL A 259 -0.84 -0.49 -0.86
C VAL A 259 -1.02 -1.41 -2.08
N GLN A 260 -1.71 -0.95 -3.12
CA GLN A 260 -1.86 -1.71 -4.36
C GLN A 260 -0.53 -1.83 -5.10
N ALA A 261 0.30 -0.78 -5.13
CA ALA A 261 1.61 -0.81 -5.78
C ALA A 261 2.50 -1.96 -5.26
N LEU A 262 2.39 -2.33 -3.98
CA LEU A 262 3.15 -3.44 -3.39
C LEU A 262 2.82 -4.83 -3.99
N GLN A 263 1.71 -4.94 -4.73
CA GLN A 263 1.14 -6.21 -5.16
C GLN A 263 1.27 -6.46 -6.66
N PHE A 264 1.75 -5.48 -7.43
CA PHE A 264 1.83 -5.55 -8.88
C PHE A 264 3.25 -5.21 -9.36
N GLU A 265 3.85 -6.12 -10.14
CA GLU A 265 5.15 -5.89 -10.78
C GLU A 265 5.07 -4.71 -11.75
N GLU A 266 3.90 -4.46 -12.35
CA GLU A 266 3.62 -3.34 -13.24
C GLU A 266 3.79 -1.98 -12.55
N ALA A 267 3.75 -1.91 -11.21
CA ALA A 267 3.97 -0.68 -10.45
C ALA A 267 5.47 -0.39 -10.20
N LYS A 268 6.37 -1.37 -10.40
CA LYS A 268 7.81 -1.19 -10.13
C LYS A 268 8.50 -0.43 -11.25
N PHE A 269 9.47 0.40 -10.86
CA PHE A 269 10.20 1.34 -11.71
C PHE A 269 9.27 2.30 -12.48
N LYS A 270 8.22 2.77 -11.79
CA LYS A 270 7.24 3.71 -12.35
C LYS A 270 7.22 5.01 -11.57
N ALA A 271 7.01 6.10 -12.29
CA ALA A 271 6.67 7.41 -11.74
C ALA A 271 5.47 7.95 -12.49
N PHE A 272 4.47 8.46 -11.77
CA PHE A 272 3.25 8.96 -12.38
C PHE A 272 2.53 9.98 -11.51
N ASP A 273 1.78 10.84 -12.17
CA ASP A 273 0.86 11.77 -11.54
C ASP A 273 -0.46 11.05 -11.26
N LEU A 274 -1.14 11.43 -10.18
CA LEU A 274 -2.35 10.75 -9.74
C LEU A 274 -3.45 11.74 -9.34
N ALA A 275 -4.60 11.61 -9.99
CA ALA A 275 -5.81 12.36 -9.68
C ALA A 275 -7.04 11.44 -9.68
N SER A 276 -8.21 11.99 -9.41
CA SER A 276 -9.48 11.27 -9.49
C SER A 276 -10.55 12.14 -10.11
N LYS A 277 -11.41 11.55 -10.95
CA LYS A 277 -12.65 12.22 -11.36
C LYS A 277 -13.54 12.49 -10.14
N PRO A 278 -14.48 13.44 -10.24
CA PRO A 278 -15.52 13.55 -9.23
C PRO A 278 -16.27 12.23 -9.04
N GLU A 279 -16.71 11.98 -7.81
CA GLU A 279 -17.54 10.84 -7.45
C GLU A 279 -18.80 10.80 -8.32
N GLY A 280 -19.18 9.61 -8.79
CA GLY A 280 -20.34 9.40 -9.66
C GLY A 280 -20.18 9.80 -11.13
N VAL A 281 -19.05 10.43 -11.52
CA VAL A 281 -18.81 10.83 -12.92
C VAL A 281 -18.08 9.74 -13.71
N GLY A 282 -17.08 9.11 -13.11
CA GLY A 282 -16.24 8.11 -13.76
C GLY A 282 -16.60 6.67 -13.41
N THR A 283 -15.92 5.72 -14.06
CA THR A 283 -16.01 4.29 -13.68
C THR A 283 -15.10 4.00 -12.51
N LEU A 284 -15.65 3.42 -11.43
CA LEU A 284 -14.88 3.08 -10.24
C LEU A 284 -13.66 2.20 -10.57
N THR A 285 -12.46 2.67 -10.18
CA THR A 285 -11.23 1.90 -10.36
C THR A 285 -11.21 0.69 -9.42
N LYS A 286 -11.23 -0.51 -10.00
CA LYS A 286 -11.07 -1.79 -9.26
C LYS A 286 -9.90 -2.62 -9.79
N ASP A 287 -9.59 -2.49 -11.07
CA ASP A 287 -8.48 -3.19 -11.72
C ASP A 287 -7.19 -2.36 -11.65
N PHE A 288 -6.47 -2.53 -10.54
CA PHE A 288 -5.18 -1.86 -10.34
C PHE A 288 -4.07 -2.40 -11.25
N LYS A 289 -4.19 -3.65 -11.73
CA LYS A 289 -3.25 -4.19 -12.71
C LYS A 289 -3.34 -3.40 -14.01
N ALA A 290 -4.56 -3.18 -14.50
CA ALA A 290 -4.80 -2.34 -15.67
C ALA A 290 -4.34 -0.88 -15.43
N LEU A 291 -4.64 -0.33 -14.24
CA LEU A 291 -4.22 1.03 -13.86
C LEU A 291 -2.69 1.22 -13.90
N PHE A 292 -1.90 0.23 -13.45
CA PHE A 292 -0.44 0.29 -13.50
C PHE A 292 0.13 -0.06 -14.87
N SER A 293 -0.52 -0.94 -15.63
CA SER A 293 -0.04 -1.39 -16.95
C SER A 293 0.02 -0.28 -18.00
N GLN A 294 -0.82 0.74 -17.89
CA GLN A 294 -0.79 1.93 -18.76
C GLN A 294 0.40 2.86 -18.48
N ILE A 295 1.09 2.71 -17.35
CA ILE A 295 2.18 3.60 -16.94
C ILE A 295 3.48 3.09 -17.55
N THR A 296 4.10 3.88 -18.41
CA THR A 296 5.39 3.53 -19.06
C THR A 296 6.56 4.36 -18.54
N THR A 297 6.27 5.50 -17.91
CA THR A 297 7.25 6.48 -17.41
C THR A 297 8.03 5.93 -16.22
N ARG A 298 9.36 6.14 -16.23
CA ARG A 298 10.24 5.77 -15.11
C ARG A 298 10.49 6.95 -14.16
N PHE A 299 10.45 8.18 -14.63
CA PHE A 299 10.60 9.39 -13.81
C PHE A 299 9.81 10.56 -14.38
#